data_AF-A0A177HQQ3-F1
#
_entry.id   AF-A0A177HQQ3-F1
#
_cell.length_a   1.000
_cell.length_b   1.000
_cell.length_c   1.000
_cell.angle_alpha   90.00
_cell.angle_beta   90.00
_cell.angle_gamma   90.00
#
_symmetry.space_group_name_H-M   'P 1'
#
loop_
_entity.id
_entity.type
_entity.pdbx_description
1 polymer ?
#
loop_
_entity_poly.entity_id
_entity_poly.type
_entity_poly.pdbx_seq_one_letter_code
_entity_poly.pdbx_strand_id
1 'polypeptide(L)'
;MVIAAAGTIPLTRLSDTGSLYAGLLPGFVIASFGIGAVFVTATTTALAMVEHREAGLASGVVNTLHEVGGSIGVAVVSTVAASGLEHGVIGGFTDAFTVCAVAAAVGAVVALVLVPRGKPQLTGGPHVY
;
A
#
# COMPACT_ATOMS: atom_id res chain seq x y z
N MET A 1 -0.61 -5.06 -4.32
CA MET A 1 -1.20 -3.80 -4.84
C MET A 1 -2.56 -3.98 -5.49
N VAL A 2 -2.79 -4.96 -6.37
CA VAL A 2 -4.13 -5.20 -6.96
C VAL A 2 -5.22 -5.37 -5.89
N ILE A 3 -4.98 -6.17 -4.84
CA ILE A 3 -5.92 -6.35 -3.72
C ILE A 3 -6.17 -5.02 -2.99
N ALA A 4 -5.11 -4.23 -2.76
CA ALA A 4 -5.24 -2.93 -2.12
C ALA A 4 -6.14 -1.98 -2.96
N ALA A 5 -5.89 -1.93 -4.27
CA ALA A 5 -6.69 -1.14 -5.21
C ALA A 5 -8.16 -1.61 -5.23
N ALA A 6 -8.41 -2.93 -5.26
CA ALA A 6 -9.76 -3.46 -5.20
C ALA A 6 -10.51 -3.05 -3.92
N GLY A 7 -9.83 -3.07 -2.77
CA GLY A 7 -10.40 -2.63 -1.49
C GLY A 7 -10.78 -1.15 -1.43
N THR A 8 -10.13 -0.29 -2.23
CA THR A 8 -10.47 1.15 -2.28
C THR A 8 -11.73 1.45 -3.10
N ILE A 9 -12.15 0.58 -4.03
CA ILE A 9 -13.32 0.80 -4.89
C ILE A 9 -14.59 1.14 -4.09
N PRO A 10 -15.02 0.35 -3.08
CA PRO A 10 -16.20 0.71 -2.30
C PRO A 10 -16.05 2.02 -1.52
N LEU A 11 -14.82 2.41 -1.16
CA LEU A 11 -14.54 3.65 -0.42
C LEU A 11 -14.74 4.90 -1.30
N THR A 12 -14.57 4.78 -2.61
CA THR A 12 -14.83 5.86 -3.59
C THR A 12 -16.32 6.13 -3.84
N ARG A 13 -17.22 5.40 -3.16
CA ARG A 13 -18.68 5.51 -3.34
C ARG A 13 -19.41 5.71 -2.01
N LEU A 14 -18.78 6.44 -1.10
CA LEU A 14 -19.40 6.76 0.19
C LEU A 14 -20.65 7.63 -0.01
N SER A 15 -21.64 7.41 0.84
CA SER A 15 -22.92 8.10 0.83
C SER A 15 -23.40 8.30 2.27
N ASP A 16 -24.15 9.38 2.51
CA ASP A 16 -24.69 9.74 3.83
C ASP A 16 -25.61 8.66 4.41
N THR A 17 -26.27 7.87 3.55
CA THR A 17 -27.16 6.79 3.96
C THR A 17 -26.51 5.40 3.87
N GLY A 18 -25.21 5.34 3.59
CA GLY A 18 -24.46 4.09 3.40
C GLY A 18 -24.20 3.35 4.71
N SER A 19 -24.17 2.01 4.65
CA SER A 19 -23.83 1.19 5.83
C SER A 19 -22.31 1.14 6.04
N LEU A 20 -21.87 1.52 7.24
CA LEU A 20 -20.47 1.40 7.69
C LEU A 20 -19.95 -0.04 7.58
N TYR A 21 -20.78 -1.01 7.95
CA TYR A 21 -20.41 -2.42 7.97
C TYR A 21 -20.40 -3.06 6.58
N ALA A 22 -21.18 -2.53 5.63
CA ALA A 22 -21.28 -3.10 4.29
C ALA A 22 -20.38 -2.40 3.26
N GLY A 23 -20.01 -1.13 3.48
CA GLY A 23 -19.17 -0.36 2.56
C GLY A 23 -17.78 -0.09 3.11
N LEU A 24 -17.72 0.65 4.23
CA LEU A 24 -16.47 1.21 4.75
C LEU A 24 -15.54 0.15 5.35
N LEU A 25 -16.06 -0.66 6.28
CA LEU A 25 -15.30 -1.70 6.98
C LEU A 25 -14.69 -2.74 6.01
N PRO A 26 -15.44 -3.39 5.12
CA PRO A 26 -14.87 -4.38 4.21
C PRO A 26 -13.86 -3.74 3.23
N GLY A 27 -14.12 -2.52 2.76
CA GLY A 27 -13.17 -1.78 1.92
C GLY A 27 -11.82 -1.57 2.62
N PHE A 28 -11.85 -1.07 3.86
CA PHE A 28 -10.64 -0.90 4.67
C PHE A 28 -9.91 -2.21 4.96
N VAL A 29 -10.65 -3.28 5.30
CA VAL A 29 -10.06 -4.59 5.59
C VAL A 29 -9.32 -5.12 4.36
N ILE A 30 -9.96 -5.11 3.20
CA ILE A 30 -9.37 -5.59 1.94
C ILE A 30 -8.17 -4.72 1.53
N ALA A 31 -8.33 -3.39 1.62
CA ALA A 31 -7.26 -2.45 1.29
C ALA A 31 -6.02 -2.66 2.17
N SER A 32 -6.23 -2.71 3.49
CA SER A 32 -5.17 -2.88 4.48
C SER A 32 -4.47 -4.22 4.36
N PHE A 33 -5.22 -5.30 4.08
CA PHE A 33 -4.63 -6.61 3.81
C PHE A 33 -3.68 -6.56 2.60
N GLY A 34 -4.12 -5.92 1.51
CA GLY A 34 -3.29 -5.75 0.32
C GLY A 34 -2.04 -4.90 0.55
N ILE A 35 -2.13 -3.86 1.37
CA ILE A 35 -1.01 -2.99 1.74
C ILE A 35 -0.01 -3.75 2.62
N GLY A 36 -0.48 -4.46 3.65
CA GLY A 36 0.37 -5.23 4.56
C GLY A 36 1.18 -6.30 3.83
N ALA A 37 0.54 -7.03 2.89
CA ALA A 37 1.24 -8.00 2.05
C ALA A 37 2.36 -7.36 1.22
N VAL A 38 2.12 -6.16 0.65
CA VAL A 38 3.14 -5.44 -0.12
C VAL A 38 4.27 -4.95 0.78
N PHE A 39 3.96 -4.43 1.96
CA PHE A 39 4.97 -3.98 2.92
C PHE A 39 5.92 -5.12 3.30
N VAL A 40 5.37 -6.29 3.66
CA VAL A 40 6.16 -7.47 4.02
C VAL A 40 7.04 -7.90 2.84
N THR A 41 6.44 -8.09 1.66
CA THR A 41 7.16 -8.55 0.47
C THR A 41 8.23 -7.58 -0.02
N ALA A 42 7.97 -6.27 0.02
CA ALA A 42 8.95 -5.25 -0.35
C ALA A 42 10.13 -5.24 0.62
N THR A 43 9.86 -5.30 1.92
CA THR A 43 10.91 -5.29 2.95
C THR A 43 11.77 -6.55 2.88
N THR A 44 11.16 -7.74 2.78
CA THR A 44 11.91 -8.99 2.68
C THR A 44 12.73 -9.05 1.40
N THR A 45 12.18 -8.59 0.26
CA THR A 45 12.90 -8.54 -1.01
C THR A 45 14.08 -7.56 -0.96
N ALA A 46 13.90 -6.38 -0.37
CA ALA A 46 14.95 -5.37 -0.25
C ALA A 46 16.13 -5.87 0.60
N LEU A 47 15.86 -6.72 1.59
CA LEU A 47 16.88 -7.26 2.49
C LEU A 47 17.46 -8.61 2.04
N ALA A 48 16.82 -9.31 1.10
CA ALA A 48 17.17 -10.69 0.73
C ALA A 48 18.60 -10.87 0.21
N MET A 49 19.18 -9.84 -0.42
CA MET A 49 20.50 -9.89 -1.06
C MET A 49 21.57 -9.07 -0.32
N VAL A 50 21.27 -8.58 0.88
CA VAL A 50 22.17 -7.73 1.66
C VAL A 50 23.04 -8.58 2.58
N GLU A 51 24.34 -8.29 2.63
CA GLU A 51 25.25 -8.97 3.55
C GLU A 51 24.89 -8.70 5.02
N HIS A 52 25.14 -9.65 5.90
CA HIS A 52 24.70 -9.58 7.30
C HIS A 52 25.20 -8.33 8.05
N ARG A 53 26.42 -7.87 7.74
CA ARG A 53 27.00 -6.64 8.33
C ARG A 53 26.30 -5.35 7.87
N GLU A 54 25.62 -5.38 6.73
CA GLU A 54 24.96 -4.23 6.09
C GLU A 54 23.44 -4.24 6.29
N ALA A 55 22.89 -5.33 6.83
CA ALA A 55 21.45 -5.50 7.04
C ALA A 55 20.82 -4.37 7.88
N GLY A 56 21.55 -3.86 8.88
CA GLY A 56 21.11 -2.73 9.69
C GLY A 56 21.01 -1.43 8.89
N LEU A 57 21.98 -1.16 8.01
CA LEU A 57 21.97 0.00 7.12
C LEU A 57 20.85 -0.10 6.09
N ALA A 58 20.68 -1.26 5.45
CA ALA A 58 19.63 -1.48 4.47
C ALA A 58 18.23 -1.36 5.09
N SER A 59 18.02 -1.94 6.28
CA SER A 59 16.76 -1.80 7.01
C SER A 59 16.48 -0.35 7.40
N GLY A 60 17.51 0.40 7.84
CA GLY A 60 17.41 1.83 8.11
C GLY A 60 16.94 2.62 6.89
N VAL A 61 17.53 2.38 5.72
CA VAL A 61 17.11 3.01 4.46
C VAL A 61 15.66 2.67 4.12
N VAL A 62 15.26 1.40 4.24
CA VAL A 62 13.87 0.97 3.98
C VAL A 62 12.90 1.67 4.93
N ASN A 63 13.21 1.75 6.23
CA ASN A 63 12.34 2.40 7.20
C ASN A 63 12.24 3.92 6.95
N THR A 64 13.35 4.59 6.68
CA THR A 64 13.34 6.02 6.34
C THR A 64 12.53 6.29 5.08
N LEU A 65 12.70 5.49 4.02
CA LEU A 65 11.89 5.63 2.80
C LEU A 65 10.40 5.37 3.09
N HIS A 66 10.08 4.45 4.00
CA HIS A 66 8.72 4.18 4.41
C HIS A 66 8.10 5.35 5.19
N GLU A 67 8.81 5.92 6.16
CA GLU A 67 8.35 7.08 6.93
C GLU A 67 8.22 8.34 6.05
N VAL A 68 9.20 8.60 5.20
CA VAL A 68 9.16 9.71 4.23
C VAL A 68 8.00 9.52 3.25
N GLY A 69 7.85 8.34 2.66
CA GLY A 69 6.74 8.04 1.76
C GLY A 69 5.38 8.13 2.45
N GLY A 70 5.28 7.61 3.68
CA GLY A 70 4.08 7.67 4.50
C GLY A 70 3.67 9.10 4.84
N SER A 71 4.62 9.94 5.25
CA SER A 71 4.35 11.35 5.56
C SER A 71 3.91 12.14 4.32
N ILE A 72 4.54 11.93 3.17
CA ILE A 72 4.12 12.53 1.89
C ILE A 72 2.70 12.07 1.51
N GLY A 73 2.43 10.77 1.62
CA GLY A 73 1.11 10.21 1.35
C GLY A 73 0.03 10.83 2.24
N VAL A 74 0.27 10.92 3.55
CA VAL A 74 -0.64 11.55 4.51
C VAL A 74 -0.85 13.03 4.17
N ALA A 75 0.21 13.78 3.85
CA ALA A 75 0.10 15.19 3.50
C ALA A 75 -0.78 15.39 2.25
N VAL A 76 -0.57 14.61 1.19
CA VAL A 76 -1.37 14.68 -0.04
C VAL A 76 -2.83 14.32 0.23
N VAL A 77 -3.08 13.17 0.86
CA VAL A 77 -4.45 12.67 1.11
C VAL A 77 -5.22 13.61 2.04
N SER A 78 -4.58 14.13 3.09
CA SER A 78 -5.19 15.11 4.00
C SER A 78 -5.52 16.42 3.30
N THR A 79 -4.62 16.91 2.43
CA THR A 79 -4.86 18.14 1.65
C THR A 79 -6.05 17.97 0.71
N VAL A 80 -6.13 16.83 0.01
CA VAL A 80 -7.26 16.54 -0.88
C VAL A 80 -8.56 16.44 -0.09
N ALA A 81 -8.56 15.72 1.04
CA ALA A 81 -9.72 15.62 1.92
C ALA A 81 -10.20 17.00 2.38
N ALA A 82 -9.28 17.85 2.83
CA ALA A 82 -9.57 19.21 3.28
C ALA A 82 -10.12 20.09 2.16
N SER A 83 -9.56 20.00 0.95
CA SER A 83 -10.03 20.77 -0.21
C SER A 83 -11.45 20.39 -0.64
N GLY A 84 -11.82 19.11 -0.53
CA GLY A 84 -13.17 18.66 -0.88
C GLY A 84 -14.24 19.00 0.17
N LEU A 85 -13.86 19.51 1.36
CA LEU A 85 -14.82 19.93 2.39
C LEU A 85 -15.74 21.06 1.92
N GLU A 86 -15.31 21.86 0.92
CA GLU A 86 -16.14 22.88 0.28
C GLU A 86 -17.42 22.27 -0.35
N HIS A 87 -17.36 21.00 -0.76
CA HIS A 87 -18.46 20.24 -1.35
C HIS A 87 -19.15 19.30 -0.35
N GLY A 88 -18.77 19.38 0.94
CA GLY A 88 -19.29 18.54 2.02
C GLY A 88 -18.29 17.48 2.52
N VAL A 89 -18.46 17.05 3.78
CA VAL A 89 -17.53 16.14 4.46
C VAL A 89 -17.37 14.81 3.72
N ILE A 90 -18.47 14.21 3.26
CA ILE A 90 -18.43 12.95 2.50
C ILE A 90 -17.75 13.13 1.15
N GLY A 91 -17.95 14.28 0.49
CA GLY A 91 -17.27 14.63 -0.76
C GLY A 91 -15.75 14.63 -0.58
N GLY A 92 -15.25 15.35 0.43
CA GLY A 92 -13.82 15.37 0.74
C GLY A 92 -13.21 14.00 1.03
N PHE A 93 -13.90 13.15 1.81
CA PHE A 93 -13.43 11.77 2.02
C PHE A 93 -13.45 10.95 0.73
N THR A 94 -14.48 11.10 -0.10
CA THR A 94 -14.59 10.39 -1.38
C THR A 94 -13.46 10.76 -2.34
N ASP A 95 -13.12 12.05 -2.42
CA ASP A 95 -11.99 12.54 -3.23
C ASP A 95 -10.67 11.97 -2.74
N ALA A 96 -10.46 11.98 -1.41
CA ALA A 96 -9.27 11.43 -0.78
C ALA A 96 -9.12 9.91 -1.03
N PHE A 97 -10.21 9.14 -0.91
CA PHE A 97 -10.20 7.71 -1.23
C PHE A 97 -9.99 7.45 -2.72
N THR A 98 -10.47 8.33 -3.59
CA THR A 98 -10.23 8.24 -5.04
C THR A 98 -8.75 8.42 -5.36
N VAL A 99 -8.07 9.37 -4.70
CA VAL A 99 -6.61 9.52 -4.82
C VAL A 99 -5.87 8.26 -4.36
N CYS A 100 -6.27 7.67 -3.22
CA CYS A 100 -5.73 6.40 -2.76
C CYS A 100 -5.95 5.26 -3.77
N ALA A 101 -7.13 5.21 -4.40
CA ALA A 101 -7.46 4.20 -5.42
C ALA A 101 -6.57 4.33 -6.66
N VAL A 102 -6.39 5.56 -7.16
CA VAL A 102 -5.50 5.85 -8.29
C VAL A 102 -4.06 5.49 -7.94
N ALA A 103 -3.57 5.89 -6.76
CA ALA A 103 -2.22 5.57 -6.30
C ALA A 103 -1.99 4.04 -6.20
N ALA A 104 -2.96 3.31 -5.66
CA ALA A 104 -2.90 1.85 -5.57
C ALA A 104 -2.93 1.17 -6.95
N ALA A 105 -3.73 1.68 -7.89
CA ALA A 105 -3.79 1.20 -9.26
C ALA A 105 -2.48 1.46 -10.02
N VAL A 106 -1.91 2.66 -9.90
CA VAL A 106 -0.59 3.00 -10.45
C VAL A 106 0.47 2.08 -9.85
N GLY A 107 0.48 1.91 -8.53
CA GLY A 107 1.39 0.98 -7.87
C GLY A 107 1.25 -0.47 -8.34
N ALA A 108 0.02 -0.91 -8.65
CA ALA A 108 -0.22 -2.23 -9.25
C ALA A 108 0.37 -2.34 -10.66
N VAL A 109 0.19 -1.32 -11.50
CA VAL A 109 0.77 -1.28 -12.86
C VAL A 109 2.29 -1.26 -12.80
N VAL A 110 2.88 -0.41 -11.96
CA VAL A 110 4.33 -0.31 -11.75
C VAL A 110 4.89 -1.66 -11.29
N ALA A 111 4.24 -2.32 -10.32
CA ALA A 111 4.67 -3.63 -9.87
C ALA A 111 4.60 -4.68 -10.99
N LEU A 112 3.55 -4.68 -11.82
CA LEU A 112 3.42 -5.61 -12.95
C LEU A 112 4.50 -5.41 -14.03
N VAL A 113 4.96 -4.16 -14.22
CA VAL A 113 5.98 -3.82 -15.21
C VAL A 113 7.40 -4.07 -14.68
N LEU A 114 7.67 -3.70 -13.42
CA LEU A 114 9.03 -3.71 -12.86
C LEU A 114 9.40 -5.01 -12.15
N VAL A 115 8.45 -5.77 -11.57
CA VAL A 115 8.77 -6.99 -10.82
C VAL A 115 9.02 -8.14 -11.81
N PRO A 116 10.26 -8.66 -11.92
CA PRO A 116 10.54 -9.78 -12.80
C PRO A 116 9.83 -11.04 -12.32
N ARG A 117 9.38 -11.89 -13.25
CA ARG A 117 8.78 -13.18 -12.93
C ARG A 117 9.84 -14.18 -12.47
N GLY A 118 10.25 -14.09 -11.20
CA GLY A 118 11.19 -15.03 -10.59
C GLY A 118 10.50 -16.31 -10.10
N LYS A 119 10.99 -17.48 -10.51
CA LYS A 119 10.71 -18.73 -9.79
C LYS A 119 11.54 -18.70 -8.49
N PRO A 120 10.99 -19.05 -7.32
CA PRO A 120 11.79 -19.19 -6.10
C PRO A 120 12.94 -20.17 -6.37
N GLN A 121 14.18 -19.71 -6.28
CA GLN A 121 15.32 -20.61 -6.26
C GLN A 121 15.31 -21.31 -4.90
N LEU A 122 14.88 -22.58 -4.91
CA LEU A 122 14.98 -23.51 -3.79
C LEU A 122 16.47 -23.70 -3.45
N THR A 123 17.04 -22.77 -2.69
CA THR A 123 18.42 -22.92 -2.19
C THR A 123 18.32 -23.54 -0.80
N GLY A 124 18.49 -24.86 -0.74
CA GLY A 124 18.42 -25.62 0.51
C GLY A 124 18.35 -27.13 0.32
N GLY A 125 19.28 -27.71 -0.46
CA GLY A 125 19.67 -29.09 -0.20
C GLY A 125 20.42 -29.15 1.15
N PRO A 126 20.31 -30.22 1.95
CA PRO A 126 20.90 -30.28 3.27
C PRO A 126 22.42 -30.05 3.19
N HIS A 127 22.90 -29.03 3.90
CA HIS A 127 24.33 -28.85 4.15
C HIS A 127 24.80 -29.97 5.07
N VAL A 128 25.32 -31.03 4.47
CA VAL A 128 26.04 -32.10 5.17
C VAL A 128 27.38 -31.48 5.59
N TYR A 129 27.51 -31.19 6.89
CA TYR A 129 28.81 -30.98 7.54
C TYR A 129 29.38 -32.33 7.97
#